data_AF-A0A392M4Y7-F1
#
_entry.id   AF-A0A392M4Y7-F1
#
_cell.length_a   1.000
_cell.length_b   1.000
_cell.length_c   1.000
_cell.angle_alpha   90.00
_cell.angle_beta   90.00
_cell.angle_gamma   90.00
#
_symmetry.space_group_name_H-M   'P 1'
#
loop_
_entity.id
_entity.type
_entity.pdbx_description
1 polymer ?
#
loop_
_entity_poly.entity_id
_entity_poly.type
_entity_poly.pdbx_seq_one_letter_code
_entity_poly.pdbx_strand_id
1 'polypeptide(L)'
;MEQILGMLERKLIAKSKNYKDPAWRHIFMLINRSHIEAINKSLDLETIFGNDWFQNNKAKIQQNLDLYKRNSWNEVLEFLKLDNNEKLALNDNITEEVLKEKIHLFNSHFEKISRVQSTWFIYETKPREEIVTYVGNILLPAYGIFIGRLEDILGNQAYKYIKYGMFEIQDQLNHLFLGNQNI
;
A
#
# COMPACT_ATOMS: atom_id res chain seq x y z
N MET A 1 21.92 9.86 -23.64
CA MET A 1 21.13 8.90 -22.83
C MET A 1 19.91 9.54 -22.18
N GLU A 2 20.03 10.73 -21.59
CA GLU A 2 18.90 11.46 -20.98
C GLU A 2 17.69 11.66 -21.91
N GLN A 3 17.92 11.97 -23.19
CA GLN A 3 16.83 12.13 -24.17
C GLN A 3 16.03 10.83 -24.37
N ILE A 4 16.70 9.67 -24.43
CA ILE A 4 16.06 8.36 -24.61
C ILE A 4 15.24 8.01 -23.36
N LEU A 5 15.81 8.18 -22.17
CA LEU A 5 15.08 7.94 -20.92
C LEU A 5 13.90 8.89 -20.75
N GLY A 6 14.06 10.17 -21.11
CA GLY A 6 12.95 11.13 -21.09
C GLY A 6 11.83 10.76 -22.07
N MET A 7 12.18 10.25 -23.26
CA MET A 7 11.19 9.73 -24.22
C MET A 7 10.47 8.49 -23.68
N LEU A 8 11.21 7.55 -23.09
CA LEU A 8 10.65 6.36 -22.45
C LEU A 8 9.71 6.76 -21.30
N GLU A 9 10.12 7.66 -20.42
CA GLU A 9 9.32 8.15 -19.29
C GLU A 9 8.00 8.77 -19.78
N ARG A 10 8.03 9.61 -20.83
CA ARG A 10 6.80 10.18 -21.42
C ARG A 10 5.88 9.10 -22.00
N LYS A 11 6.43 8.08 -22.66
CA LYS A 11 5.64 6.95 -23.18
C LYS A 11 5.01 6.13 -22.05
N LEU A 12 5.75 5.90 -20.97
CA LEU A 12 5.24 5.19 -19.79
C LEU A 12 4.13 5.99 -19.09
N ILE A 13 4.30 7.31 -18.93
CA ILE A 13 3.25 8.19 -18.40
C ILE A 13 2.01 8.18 -19.29
N ALA A 14 2.17 8.22 -20.61
CA ALA A 14 1.03 8.13 -21.52
C ALA A 14 0.32 6.77 -21.40
N LYS A 15 1.08 5.67 -21.32
CA LYS A 15 0.53 4.31 -21.17
C LYS A 15 -0.17 4.11 -19.82
N SER A 16 0.38 4.67 -18.73
CA SER A 16 -0.21 4.52 -17.39
C SER A 16 -1.61 5.13 -17.32
N LYS A 17 -1.88 6.21 -18.07
CA LYS A 17 -3.21 6.84 -18.14
C LYS A 17 -4.30 5.94 -18.70
N ASN A 18 -3.96 4.88 -19.42
CA ASN A 18 -4.93 3.92 -19.97
C ASN A 18 -5.54 3.00 -18.90
N TYR A 19 -4.90 2.86 -17.74
CA TYR A 19 -5.48 2.09 -16.65
C TYR A 19 -6.62 2.86 -15.99
N LYS A 20 -7.75 2.19 -15.79
CA LYS A 20 -8.94 2.82 -15.18
C LYS A 20 -8.69 3.17 -13.71
N ASP A 21 -8.07 2.24 -12.97
CA ASP A 21 -7.77 2.41 -11.55
C ASP A 21 -6.53 3.32 -11.36
N PRO A 22 -6.66 4.47 -10.66
CA PRO A 22 -5.54 5.37 -10.39
C PRO A 22 -4.39 4.73 -9.62
N ALA A 23 -4.69 3.86 -8.64
CA ALA A 23 -3.67 3.19 -7.84
C ALA A 23 -2.81 2.26 -8.72
N TRP A 24 -3.43 1.57 -9.68
CA TRP A 24 -2.71 0.75 -10.64
C TRP A 24 -1.80 1.55 -11.57
N ARG A 25 -2.13 2.81 -11.90
CA ARG A 25 -1.24 3.71 -12.67
C ARG A 25 0.08 3.94 -11.94
N HIS A 26 0.02 4.14 -10.63
CA HIS A 26 1.18 4.40 -9.79
C HIS A 26 2.03 3.15 -9.60
N ILE A 27 1.40 1.99 -9.40
CA ILE A 27 2.11 0.69 -9.40
C ILE A 27 2.81 0.45 -10.73
N PHE A 28 2.13 0.66 -11.86
CA PHE A 28 2.73 0.50 -13.18
C PHE A 28 3.98 1.37 -13.34
N MET A 29 3.91 2.64 -12.93
CA MET A 29 5.07 3.54 -12.99
C MET A 29 6.20 3.08 -12.07
N LEU A 30 5.88 2.62 -10.87
CA LEU A 30 6.86 2.08 -9.92
C LEU A 30 7.59 0.88 -10.51
N ILE A 31 6.86 -0.14 -10.99
CA ILE A 31 7.45 -1.36 -11.56
C ILE A 31 8.39 -1.03 -12.71
N ASN A 32 7.95 -0.18 -13.64
CA ASN A 32 8.79 0.20 -14.77
C ASN A 32 10.05 0.96 -14.33
N ARG A 33 9.97 1.81 -13.30
CA ARG A 33 11.14 2.50 -12.75
C ARG A 33 12.13 1.55 -12.09
N SER A 34 11.63 0.61 -11.28
CA SER A 34 12.46 -0.42 -10.65
C SER A 34 13.12 -1.31 -11.69
N HIS A 35 12.41 -1.62 -12.79
CA HIS A 35 12.95 -2.40 -13.90
C HIS A 35 14.05 -1.64 -14.67
N ILE A 36 13.86 -0.35 -14.99
CA ILE A 36 14.89 0.47 -15.63
C ILE A 36 16.13 0.58 -14.73
N GLU A 37 15.94 0.76 -13.43
CA GLU A 37 17.05 0.79 -12.48
C GLU A 37 17.80 -0.55 -12.44
N ALA A 38 17.08 -1.68 -12.43
CA ALA A 38 17.69 -3.01 -12.47
C ALA A 38 18.49 -3.24 -13.76
N ILE A 39 17.98 -2.82 -14.92
CA ILE A 39 18.70 -2.89 -16.20
C ILE A 39 19.99 -2.05 -16.13
N ASN A 40 19.89 -0.79 -15.67
CA ASN A 40 21.04 0.10 -15.58
C ASN A 40 22.15 -0.48 -14.69
N LYS A 41 21.76 -1.10 -13.57
CA LYS A 41 22.68 -1.81 -12.67
C LYS A 41 23.31 -3.03 -13.32
N SER A 42 22.52 -3.84 -14.03
CA SER A 42 23.01 -5.06 -14.69
C SER A 42 23.97 -4.80 -15.87
N LEU A 43 23.91 -3.62 -16.46
CA LEU A 43 24.72 -3.22 -17.62
C LEU A 43 25.90 -2.31 -17.23
N ASP A 44 26.17 -2.13 -15.93
CA ASP A 44 27.21 -1.24 -15.39
C ASP A 44 27.15 0.21 -15.91
N LEU A 45 25.93 0.66 -16.29
CA LEU A 45 25.71 2.01 -16.85
C LEU A 45 25.67 3.09 -15.76
N GLU A 46 25.93 2.74 -14.49
CA GLU A 46 25.90 3.67 -13.37
C GLU A 46 26.84 4.85 -13.58
N THR A 47 28.03 4.58 -14.14
CA THR A 47 29.04 5.59 -14.48
C THR A 47 28.58 6.54 -15.58
N ILE A 48 27.61 6.14 -16.40
CA ILE A 48 27.13 6.93 -17.54
C ILE A 48 25.88 7.75 -17.18
N PHE A 49 25.04 7.25 -16.29
CA PHE A 49 23.86 7.98 -15.81
C PHE A 49 24.15 8.90 -14.63
N GLY A 50 25.24 8.64 -13.90
CA GLY A 50 25.61 9.39 -12.70
C GLY A 50 24.69 9.07 -11.50
N ASN A 51 25.19 9.37 -10.30
CA ASN A 51 24.47 9.11 -9.04
C ASN A 51 23.14 9.86 -8.94
N ASP A 52 23.06 11.06 -9.52
CA ASP A 52 21.89 11.94 -9.47
C ASP A 52 20.64 11.30 -10.08
N TRP A 53 20.81 10.51 -11.15
CA TRP A 53 19.71 9.80 -11.78
C TRP A 53 19.10 8.76 -10.83
N PHE A 54 19.92 7.99 -10.12
CA PHE A 54 19.44 6.98 -9.17
C PHE A 54 18.73 7.60 -7.98
N GLN A 55 19.26 8.71 -7.44
CA GLN A 55 18.60 9.45 -6.35
C GLN A 55 17.24 9.98 -6.78
N ASN A 56 17.17 10.58 -7.99
CA ASN A 56 15.91 11.06 -8.55
C ASN A 56 14.93 9.89 -8.82
N ASN A 57 15.41 8.76 -9.33
CA ASN A 57 14.56 7.58 -9.57
C ASN A 57 13.98 7.04 -8.26
N LYS A 58 14.80 6.95 -7.20
CA LYS A 58 14.36 6.55 -5.85
C LYS A 58 13.28 7.49 -5.30
N ALA A 59 13.46 8.81 -5.44
CA ALA A 59 12.45 9.78 -5.02
C ALA A 59 11.13 9.61 -5.80
N LYS A 60 11.20 9.37 -7.11
CA LYS A 60 10.02 9.09 -7.94
C LYS A 60 9.35 7.75 -7.60
N ILE A 61 10.12 6.72 -7.23
CA ILE A 61 9.56 5.44 -6.73
C ILE A 61 8.78 5.68 -5.44
N GLN A 62 9.37 6.39 -4.48
CA GLN A 62 8.70 6.75 -3.23
C GLN A 62 7.41 7.55 -3.47
N GLN A 63 7.46 8.55 -4.36
CA GLN A 63 6.27 9.31 -4.74
C GLN A 63 5.16 8.41 -5.31
N ASN A 64 5.50 7.39 -6.11
CA ASN A 64 4.51 6.45 -6.62
C ASN A 64 3.95 5.54 -5.52
N LEU A 65 4.75 5.13 -4.52
CA LEU A 65 4.24 4.41 -3.34
C LEU A 65 3.22 5.26 -2.56
N ASP A 66 3.53 6.53 -2.31
CA ASP A 66 2.65 7.42 -1.55
C ASP A 66 1.34 7.72 -2.31
N LEU A 67 1.42 7.89 -3.64
CA LEU A 67 0.26 8.06 -4.48
C LEU A 67 -0.57 6.77 -4.59
N TYR A 68 0.07 5.61 -4.65
CA TYR A 68 -0.60 4.32 -4.57
C TYR A 68 -1.36 4.18 -3.24
N LYS A 69 -0.69 4.38 -2.10
CA LYS A 69 -1.33 4.43 -0.78
C LYS A 69 -2.52 5.36 -0.76
N ARG A 70 -2.36 6.59 -1.25
CA ARG A 70 -3.41 7.61 -1.26
C ARG A 70 -4.64 7.17 -2.05
N ASN A 71 -4.44 6.52 -3.19
CA ASN A 71 -5.52 6.11 -4.09
C ASN A 71 -6.08 4.71 -3.77
N SER A 72 -5.59 4.03 -2.73
CA SER A 72 -6.08 2.69 -2.38
C SER A 72 -6.23 2.46 -0.88
N TRP A 73 -5.15 2.56 -0.10
CA TRP A 73 -5.13 2.16 1.31
C TRP A 73 -5.55 3.25 2.29
N ASN A 74 -5.59 4.52 1.87
CA ASN A 74 -5.94 5.61 2.76
C ASN A 74 -7.29 5.39 3.45
N GLU A 75 -8.34 5.04 2.70
CA GLU A 75 -9.67 4.84 3.27
C GLU A 75 -9.68 3.73 4.34
N VAL A 76 -9.00 2.61 4.08
CA VAL A 76 -8.82 1.52 5.05
C VAL A 76 -8.10 2.00 6.31
N LEU A 77 -7.07 2.82 6.15
CA LEU A 77 -6.30 3.38 7.27
C LEU A 77 -7.09 4.44 8.05
N GLU A 78 -7.98 5.20 7.42
CA GLU A 78 -8.84 6.17 8.11
C GLU A 78 -9.76 5.47 9.13
N PHE A 79 -10.30 4.29 8.81
CA PHE A 79 -11.11 3.53 9.76
C PHE A 79 -10.33 3.05 10.98
N LEU A 80 -8.99 2.94 10.87
CA LEU A 80 -8.12 2.54 11.98
C LEU A 80 -7.64 3.73 12.82
N LYS A 81 -7.97 4.96 12.45
CA LYS A 81 -7.65 6.12 13.27
C LYS A 81 -8.50 6.13 14.53
N LEU A 82 -7.82 6.14 15.66
CA LEU A 82 -8.37 6.50 16.94
C LEU A 82 -8.26 8.03 17.01
N ASP A 83 -9.29 8.76 16.58
CA ASP A 83 -9.23 10.23 16.50
C ASP A 83 -9.00 10.83 17.89
N ASN A 84 -7.74 11.05 18.22
CA ASN A 84 -7.31 11.85 19.34
C ASN A 84 -7.09 13.26 18.80
N ASN A 85 -8.02 14.18 19.07
CA ASN A 85 -7.57 15.55 19.24
C ASN A 85 -6.58 15.53 20.42
N GLU A 86 -5.28 15.45 20.13
CA GLU A 86 -4.15 15.38 21.08
C GLU A 86 -4.04 16.58 22.06
N LYS A 87 -5.10 17.38 22.21
CA LYS A 87 -5.21 18.46 23.20
C LYS A 87 -6.39 18.32 24.16
N LEU A 88 -7.17 17.25 24.10
CA LEU A 88 -8.25 16.98 25.05
C LEU A 88 -8.09 15.58 25.64
N ALA A 89 -6.93 15.33 26.22
CA ALA A 89 -6.80 14.36 27.30
C ALA A 89 -7.60 14.89 28.49
N LEU A 90 -8.91 14.62 28.48
CA LEU A 90 -9.91 14.76 29.55
C LEU A 90 -11.27 14.73 28.83
N ASN A 91 -11.73 13.52 28.44
CA ASN A 91 -13.13 13.08 28.28
C ASN A 91 -13.22 11.96 27.24
N ASP A 92 -13.43 10.74 27.74
CA ASP A 92 -13.70 9.48 27.04
C ASP A 92 -14.87 9.55 26.04
N ASN A 93 -14.65 10.03 24.81
CA ASN A 93 -15.72 10.13 23.80
C ASN A 93 -15.55 9.24 22.56
N ILE A 94 -14.61 8.29 22.56
CA ILE A 94 -14.68 7.18 21.59
C ILE A 94 -15.59 6.12 22.21
N THR A 95 -16.84 6.06 21.75
CA THR A 95 -17.81 5.08 22.27
C THR A 95 -17.54 3.70 21.67
N GLU A 96 -18.01 2.68 22.38
CA GLU A 96 -17.99 1.29 21.92
C GLU A 96 -18.63 1.13 20.53
N GLU A 97 -19.73 1.86 20.27
CA GLU A 97 -20.44 1.84 18.98
C GLU A 97 -19.57 2.36 17.84
N VAL A 98 -18.83 3.44 18.05
CA VAL A 98 -17.94 4.03 17.03
C VAL A 98 -16.82 3.05 16.66
N LEU A 99 -16.25 2.36 17.65
CA LEU A 99 -15.20 1.37 17.38
C LEU A 99 -15.75 0.15 16.63
N LYS A 100 -16.95 -0.32 17.00
CA LYS A 100 -17.65 -1.40 16.27
C LYS A 100 -17.95 -1.03 14.82
N GLU A 101 -18.39 0.20 14.58
CA GLU A 101 -18.63 0.69 13.23
C GLU A 101 -17.33 0.78 12.43
N LYS A 102 -16.29 1.37 13.01
CA LYS A 102 -14.96 1.50 12.38
C LYS A 102 -14.35 0.14 12.02
N ILE A 103 -14.38 -0.85 12.91
CA ILE A 103 -13.85 -2.20 12.59
C ILE A 103 -14.68 -2.92 11.53
N HIS A 104 -16.00 -2.72 11.51
CA HIS A 104 -16.85 -3.28 10.47
C HIS A 104 -16.54 -2.66 9.09
N LEU A 105 -16.38 -1.33 9.02
CA LEU A 105 -15.99 -0.62 7.81
C LEU A 105 -14.59 -1.05 7.34
N PHE A 106 -13.64 -1.17 8.26
CA PHE A 106 -12.32 -1.72 7.99
C PHE A 106 -12.42 -3.10 7.34
N ASN A 107 -13.14 -4.05 7.96
CA ASN A 107 -13.26 -5.42 7.47
C ASN A 107 -13.79 -5.48 6.04
N SER A 108 -14.82 -4.68 5.73
CA SER A 108 -15.44 -4.60 4.40
C SER A 108 -14.51 -4.00 3.35
N HIS A 109 -13.85 -2.87 3.66
CA HIS A 109 -12.96 -2.20 2.71
C HIS A 109 -11.65 -2.97 2.50
N PHE A 110 -11.11 -3.58 3.56
CA PHE A 110 -9.94 -4.46 3.49
C PHE A 110 -10.23 -5.67 2.59
N GLU A 111 -11.38 -6.33 2.75
CA GLU A 111 -11.76 -7.44 1.87
C GLU A 111 -11.90 -7.01 0.41
N LYS A 112 -12.55 -5.86 0.17
CA LYS A 112 -12.74 -5.32 -1.16
C LYS A 112 -11.41 -4.99 -1.85
N ILE A 113 -10.51 -4.29 -1.17
CA ILE A 113 -9.22 -3.89 -1.75
C ILE A 113 -8.33 -5.11 -1.99
N SER A 114 -8.24 -6.04 -1.02
CA SER A 114 -7.48 -7.28 -1.17
C SER A 114 -7.99 -8.09 -2.35
N ARG A 115 -9.31 -8.29 -2.47
CA ARG A 115 -9.91 -8.99 -3.61
C ARG A 115 -9.57 -8.33 -4.94
N VAL A 116 -9.70 -7.00 -5.06
CA VAL A 116 -9.41 -6.30 -6.32
C VAL A 116 -7.92 -6.42 -6.66
N GLN A 117 -7.03 -6.12 -5.72
CA GLN A 117 -5.60 -6.04 -5.97
C GLN A 117 -4.93 -7.42 -6.11
N SER A 118 -5.52 -8.49 -5.58
CA SER A 118 -5.10 -9.86 -5.89
C SER A 118 -5.36 -10.26 -7.34
N THR A 119 -6.33 -9.63 -8.03
CA THR A 119 -6.54 -9.89 -9.47
C THR A 119 -5.49 -9.23 -10.37
N TRP A 120 -4.75 -8.25 -9.83
CA TRP A 120 -3.67 -7.61 -10.56
C TRP A 120 -2.46 -8.52 -10.59
N PHE A 121 -1.65 -8.43 -11.65
CA PHE A 121 -0.48 -9.27 -11.81
C PHE A 121 0.79 -8.42 -11.95
N ILE A 122 1.78 -8.69 -11.10
CA ILE A 122 3.13 -8.14 -11.21
C ILE A 122 4.08 -9.31 -11.44
N TYR A 123 4.77 -9.29 -12.58
CA TYR A 123 5.66 -10.37 -12.97
C TYR A 123 6.95 -10.38 -12.13
N GLU A 124 7.54 -9.20 -11.88
CA GLU A 124 8.79 -9.09 -11.14
C GLU A 124 8.57 -9.21 -9.62
N THR A 125 9.22 -10.21 -9.01
CA THR A 125 9.10 -10.51 -7.57
C THR A 125 9.54 -9.36 -6.67
N LYS A 126 10.70 -8.74 -6.96
CA LYS A 126 11.27 -7.70 -6.09
C LYS A 126 10.38 -6.45 -5.90
N PRO A 127 9.95 -5.74 -6.97
CA PRO A 127 9.08 -4.57 -6.77
C PRO A 127 7.73 -4.95 -6.15
N ARG A 128 7.22 -6.17 -6.42
CA ARG A 128 6.03 -6.68 -5.75
C ARG A 128 6.24 -6.80 -4.24
N GLU A 129 7.31 -7.47 -3.81
CA GLU A 129 7.66 -7.64 -2.39
C GLU A 129 7.86 -6.30 -1.69
N GLU A 130 8.50 -5.33 -2.35
CA GLU A 130 8.68 -3.98 -1.83
C GLU A 130 7.33 -3.26 -1.61
N ILE A 131 6.39 -3.38 -2.55
CA ILE A 131 5.04 -2.81 -2.41
C ILE A 131 4.28 -3.49 -1.26
N VAL A 132 4.29 -4.82 -1.19
CA VAL A 132 3.61 -5.60 -0.13
C VAL A 132 4.19 -5.24 1.24
N THR A 133 5.51 -5.18 1.36
CA THR A 133 6.21 -4.79 2.58
C THR A 133 5.84 -3.36 2.99
N TYR A 134 5.79 -2.43 2.04
CA TYR A 134 5.37 -1.05 2.32
C TYR A 134 3.94 -0.99 2.88
N VAL A 135 2.99 -1.73 2.29
CA VAL A 135 1.61 -1.80 2.81
C VAL A 135 1.57 -2.43 4.21
N GLY A 136 2.28 -3.53 4.42
CA GLY A 136 2.37 -4.18 5.74
C GLY A 136 2.90 -3.23 6.81
N ASN A 137 3.97 -2.50 6.51
CA ASN A 137 4.61 -1.55 7.43
C ASN A 137 3.71 -0.39 7.86
N ILE A 138 2.72 0.00 7.04
CA ILE A 138 1.76 1.06 7.40
C ILE A 138 0.48 0.50 8.02
N LEU A 139 0.04 -0.68 7.59
CA LEU A 139 -1.25 -1.24 7.97
C LEU A 139 -1.20 -2.00 9.29
N LEU A 140 -0.22 -2.89 9.45
CA LEU A 140 -0.14 -3.77 10.62
C LEU A 140 0.01 -2.99 11.93
N PRO A 141 0.88 -1.97 12.04
CA PRO A 141 0.97 -1.19 13.27
C PRO A 141 -0.34 -0.47 13.60
N ALA A 142 -0.98 0.14 12.60
CA ALA A 142 -2.25 0.85 12.78
C ALA A 142 -3.38 -0.11 13.22
N TYR A 143 -3.45 -1.29 12.60
CA TYR A 143 -4.44 -2.31 12.94
C TYR A 143 -4.22 -2.87 14.34
N GLY A 144 -2.97 -3.21 14.70
CA GLY A 144 -2.61 -3.72 16.01
C GLY A 144 -2.98 -2.76 17.15
N ILE A 145 -2.69 -1.46 16.98
CA ILE A 145 -3.08 -0.42 17.93
C ILE A 145 -4.61 -0.35 18.05
N PHE A 146 -5.32 -0.36 16.92
CA PHE A 146 -6.77 -0.27 16.89
C PHE A 146 -7.44 -1.45 17.60
N ILE A 147 -7.05 -2.69 17.29
CA ILE A 147 -7.65 -3.88 17.91
C ILE A 147 -7.31 -3.98 19.40
N GLY A 148 -6.12 -3.55 19.83
CA GLY A 148 -5.79 -3.47 21.25
C GLY A 148 -6.72 -2.50 21.99
N ARG A 149 -6.99 -1.32 21.39
CA ARG A 149 -7.96 -0.37 21.97
C ARG A 149 -9.39 -0.91 21.97
N LEU A 150 -9.79 -1.66 20.94
CA LEU A 150 -11.08 -2.33 20.88
C LEU A 150 -11.21 -3.38 22.00
N GLU A 151 -10.17 -4.17 22.22
CA GLU A 151 -10.10 -5.15 23.31
C GLU A 151 -10.15 -4.49 24.69
N ASP A 152 -9.45 -3.36 24.89
CA ASP A 152 -9.49 -2.60 26.15
C ASP A 152 -10.91 -2.16 26.54
N ILE A 153 -11.75 -1.80 25.56
CA ILE A 153 -13.09 -1.26 25.79
C ILE A 153 -14.15 -2.38 25.84
N LEU A 154 -14.08 -3.37 24.96
CA LEU A 154 -15.10 -4.42 24.82
C LEU A 154 -14.75 -5.72 25.57
N GLY A 155 -13.51 -5.88 26.03
CA GLY A 155 -13.00 -7.13 26.57
C GLY A 155 -13.21 -8.29 25.61
N ASN A 156 -13.66 -9.43 26.14
CA ASN A 156 -13.91 -10.65 25.34
C ASN A 156 -14.96 -10.48 24.22
N GLN A 157 -15.78 -9.43 24.23
CA GLN A 157 -16.75 -9.19 23.15
C GLN A 157 -16.06 -8.68 21.88
N ALA A 158 -14.83 -8.15 21.96
CA ALA A 158 -14.08 -7.65 20.80
C ALA A 158 -13.87 -8.73 19.72
N TYR A 159 -13.61 -9.98 20.13
CA TYR A 159 -13.40 -11.11 19.22
C TYR A 159 -14.56 -11.39 18.25
N LYS A 160 -15.77 -10.92 18.56
CA LYS A 160 -16.92 -11.03 17.64
C LYS A 160 -16.82 -10.09 16.43
N TYR A 161 -16.02 -9.03 16.52
CA TYR A 161 -15.89 -7.99 15.51
C TYR A 161 -14.54 -8.05 14.77
N ILE A 162 -13.51 -8.62 15.40
CA ILE A 162 -12.20 -8.85 14.80
C ILE A 162 -12.31 -10.02 13.81
N LYS A 163 -12.43 -9.72 12.52
CA LYS A 163 -12.53 -10.74 11.45
C LYS A 163 -11.18 -11.33 11.06
N TYR A 164 -10.11 -10.55 11.20
CA TYR A 164 -8.75 -10.92 10.78
C TYR A 164 -7.79 -10.75 11.94
N GLY A 165 -7.00 -11.76 12.27
CA GLY A 165 -5.82 -11.58 13.10
C GLY A 165 -4.68 -10.95 12.31
N MET A 166 -3.60 -10.60 13.02
CA MET A 166 -2.40 -9.99 12.44
C MET A 166 -1.77 -10.88 11.35
N PHE A 167 -1.76 -12.20 11.57
CA PHE A 167 -1.23 -13.16 10.60
C PHE A 167 -2.11 -13.29 9.37
N GLU A 168 -3.45 -13.32 9.51
CA GLU A 168 -4.34 -13.35 8.34
C GLU A 168 -4.24 -12.07 7.51
N ILE A 169 -4.08 -10.89 8.12
CA ILE A 169 -3.82 -9.66 7.37
C ILE A 169 -2.51 -9.79 6.57
N GLN A 170 -1.42 -10.18 7.22
CA GLN A 170 -0.12 -10.34 6.54
C GLN A 170 -0.20 -11.37 5.41
N ASP A 171 -0.91 -12.48 5.61
CA ASP A 171 -1.12 -13.50 4.58
C ASP A 171 -1.91 -12.94 3.38
N GLN A 172 -3.01 -12.21 3.62
CA GLN A 172 -3.74 -11.57 2.52
C GLN A 172 -2.89 -10.53 1.78
N LEU A 173 -2.06 -9.76 2.49
CA LEU A 173 -1.12 -8.83 1.86
C LEU A 173 -0.11 -9.58 0.98
N ASN A 174 0.36 -10.75 1.44
CA ASN A 174 1.25 -11.62 0.67
C ASN A 174 0.58 -12.24 -0.57
N HIS A 175 -0.74 -12.19 -0.70
CA HIS A 175 -1.48 -12.63 -1.87
C HIS A 175 -1.79 -11.50 -2.87
N LEU A 176 -1.41 -10.25 -2.55
CA LEU A 176 -1.59 -9.14 -3.48
C LEU A 176 -0.72 -9.33 -4.72
N PHE A 177 -1.25 -8.89 -5.86
CA PHE A 177 -0.55 -8.82 -7.14
C PHE A 177 -0.07 -10.16 -7.75
N LEU A 178 -0.56 -11.30 -7.24
CA LEU A 178 -0.25 -12.61 -7.81
C LEU A 178 -1.10 -12.94 -9.04
N GLY A 179 -2.13 -12.13 -9.33
CA GLY A 179 -3.15 -12.45 -10.32
C GLY A 179 -3.99 -13.66 -9.88
N ASN A 180 -4.94 -14.05 -10.73
CA ASN A 180 -5.69 -15.29 -10.54
C ASN A 180 -4.83 -16.54 -10.88
N GLN A 181 -3.60 -16.63 -10.39
CA GLN A 181 -2.73 -17.80 -10.58
C GLN A 181 -3.13 -19.01 -9.72
N ASN A 182 -4.31 -18.97 -9.09
CA ASN A 182 -4.95 -20.10 -8.42
C ASN A 182 -6.40 -20.25 -8.88
N ILE A 183 -6.61 -20.74 -10.11
CA ILE A 183 -7.71 -21.63 -10.54
C ILE A 183 -7.15 -22.59 -11.59
#